data_AF-A0AAV6RXW2-F1
#
_entry.id   AF-A0AAV6RXW2-F1
#
_cell.length_a   1.000
_cell.length_b   1.000
_cell.length_c   1.000
_cell.angle_alpha   90.00
_cell.angle_beta   90.00
_cell.angle_gamma   90.00
#
_symmetry.space_group_name_H-M   'P 1'
#
loop_
_entity.id
_entity.type
_entity.pdbx_description
1 polymer ?
#
loop_
_entity_poly.entity_id
_entity_poly.type
_entity_poly.pdbx_seq_one_letter_code
_entity_poly.pdbx_strand_id
1 'polypeptide(L)'
;MDVVRKIKTKVSAGFKMRGLILRPEASKYLVEVLESINISELDDVIEKVLDAVEKQPLSSSMIELSVVKTAVQDCTQSCDETIDNVFNVIGAFDVPRYIYSVERKKFVSISMTRHPTPSLCGLARDKAELFRERYTLLQQRTHRHELFTPPAIGAAVEEGQNKFQLKTIEALLGSTAKLGEVIVLGMVTQLKEGKFYLEDQSGTVQLDMSKAQFHNGLYTESCFVLAEGWYEDSVFHVNGFGFPPTEPSSATRAYYGNTNFFGGPSTTSVKASAKLKQLEEENEDAMFIIVSDVWLDSVEVMEKLNLMFSGYAAMPPTCFIMCGNFSSAPYGKTQIKSLKESLKALADAICSFPSIHNSSRFVFVPGPEDPGPGTILPRPPLAEHITEEFRQRVPYSVFTTNPCR
;
A
#
# COMPACT_ATOMS: atom_id res chain seq x y z
N MET A 1 -4.45 22.21 -41.58
CA MET A 1 -3.23 21.40 -41.82
C MET A 1 -2.14 21.62 -40.78
N ASP A 2 -1.85 22.85 -40.36
CA ASP A 2 -0.79 23.12 -39.37
C ASP A 2 -1.06 22.61 -37.95
N VAL A 3 -2.33 22.61 -37.51
CA VAL A 3 -2.71 22.13 -36.17
C VAL A 3 -2.50 20.63 -36.03
N VAL A 4 -3.00 19.84 -36.98
CA VAL A 4 -2.82 18.36 -37.04
C VAL A 4 -1.34 17.98 -37.05
N ARG A 5 -0.52 18.72 -37.80
CA ARG A 5 0.94 18.49 -37.84
C ARG A 5 1.58 18.75 -36.48
N LYS A 6 1.20 19.84 -35.79
CA LYS A 6 1.68 20.16 -34.43
C LYS A 6 1.27 19.09 -33.42
N ILE A 7 0.01 18.63 -33.44
CA ILE A 7 -0.49 17.56 -32.57
C ILE A 7 0.31 16.27 -32.82
N LYS A 8 0.47 15.87 -34.08
CA LYS A 8 1.24 14.67 -34.46
C LYS A 8 2.69 14.72 -33.95
N THR A 9 3.34 15.87 -34.05
CA THR A 9 4.70 16.07 -33.53
C THR A 9 4.74 15.94 -32.01
N LYS A 10 3.80 16.58 -31.28
CA LYS A 10 3.70 16.48 -29.82
C LYS A 10 3.46 15.03 -29.35
N VAL A 11 2.49 14.35 -29.94
CA VAL A 11 2.19 12.94 -29.64
C VAL A 11 3.41 12.05 -29.87
N SER A 12 4.05 12.19 -31.04
CA SER A 12 5.24 11.38 -31.36
C SER A 12 6.41 11.68 -30.42
N ALA A 13 6.57 12.93 -30.00
CA ALA A 13 7.60 13.32 -29.03
C ALA A 13 7.32 12.73 -27.65
N GLY A 14 6.09 12.84 -27.14
CA GLY A 14 5.69 12.29 -25.83
C GLY A 14 5.92 10.78 -25.73
N PHE A 15 5.47 10.01 -26.74
CA PHE A 15 5.71 8.56 -26.78
C PHE A 15 7.22 8.24 -26.83
N LYS A 16 8.01 8.94 -27.65
CA LYS A 16 9.46 8.73 -27.71
C LYS A 16 10.17 9.06 -26.41
N MET A 17 9.75 10.09 -25.69
CA MET A 17 10.29 10.45 -24.37
C MET A 17 10.06 9.34 -23.34
N ARG A 18 8.97 8.57 -23.49
CA ARG A 18 8.68 7.37 -22.68
C ARG A 18 9.29 6.08 -23.26
N GLY A 19 10.12 6.16 -24.31
CA GLY A 19 10.74 5.00 -24.97
C GLY A 19 9.77 4.16 -25.81
N LEU A 20 8.62 4.72 -26.17
CA LEU A 20 7.56 4.06 -26.94
C LEU A 20 7.52 4.60 -28.38
N ILE A 21 7.13 3.75 -29.33
CA ILE A 21 6.99 4.10 -30.75
C ILE A 21 5.60 3.71 -31.21
N LEU A 22 4.80 4.69 -31.65
CA LEU A 22 3.48 4.44 -32.22
C LEU A 22 3.57 3.88 -33.63
N ARG A 23 2.80 2.81 -33.91
CA ARG A 23 2.57 2.39 -35.29
C ARG A 23 1.76 3.45 -36.06
N PRO A 24 1.89 3.53 -37.40
CA PRO A 24 1.23 4.57 -38.21
C PRO A 24 -0.28 4.67 -37.98
N GLU A 25 -0.97 3.53 -37.87
CA GLU A 25 -2.42 3.47 -37.64
C GLU A 25 -2.81 3.97 -36.25
N ALA A 26 -2.03 3.60 -35.22
CA ALA A 26 -2.22 4.06 -33.85
C ALA A 26 -1.99 5.58 -33.71
N SER A 27 -0.96 6.09 -34.39
CA SER A 27 -0.68 7.53 -34.44
C SER A 27 -1.79 8.31 -35.16
N LYS A 28 -2.32 7.77 -36.26
CA LYS A 28 -3.42 8.41 -36.98
C LYS A 28 -4.67 8.50 -36.10
N TYR A 29 -5.08 7.39 -35.49
CA TYR A 29 -6.23 7.34 -34.58
C TYR A 29 -6.09 8.31 -33.41
N LEU A 30 -4.93 8.34 -32.75
CA LEU A 30 -4.74 9.22 -31.59
C LEU A 30 -4.78 10.71 -31.99
N VAL A 31 -4.22 11.06 -33.14
CA VAL A 31 -4.31 12.44 -33.65
C VAL A 31 -5.76 12.82 -33.95
N GLU A 32 -6.54 11.94 -34.57
CA GLU A 32 -7.98 12.16 -34.85
C GLU A 32 -8.79 12.38 -33.56
N VAL A 33 -8.51 11.63 -32.48
CA VAL A 33 -9.18 11.82 -31.18
C VAL A 33 -8.80 13.18 -30.57
N LEU A 34 -7.51 13.51 -30.58
CA LEU A 34 -6.98 14.73 -29.96
C LEU A 34 -7.28 16.02 -30.74
N GLU A 35 -7.70 15.94 -32.00
CA GLU A 35 -8.13 17.10 -32.80
C GLU A 35 -9.35 17.82 -32.20
N SER A 36 -10.19 17.10 -31.45
CA SER A 36 -11.39 17.64 -30.79
C SER A 36 -11.13 18.32 -29.45
N ILE A 37 -9.89 18.29 -28.95
CA ILE A 37 -9.52 18.74 -27.61
C ILE A 37 -8.92 20.15 -27.66
N ASN A 38 -9.23 20.96 -26.64
CA ASN A 38 -8.68 22.30 -26.48
C ASN A 38 -7.15 22.27 -26.37
N ILE A 39 -6.47 23.23 -27.03
CA ILE A 39 -5.00 23.30 -27.08
C ILE A 39 -4.39 23.44 -25.67
N SER A 40 -5.10 24.08 -24.73
CA SER A 40 -4.67 24.26 -23.34
C SER A 40 -4.64 22.95 -22.54
N GLU A 41 -5.46 21.96 -22.91
CA GLU A 41 -5.59 20.66 -22.22
C GLU A 41 -4.84 19.54 -22.95
N LEU A 42 -4.37 19.80 -24.17
CA LEU A 42 -3.77 18.81 -25.05
C LEU A 42 -2.59 18.07 -24.40
N ASP A 43 -1.71 18.80 -23.72
CA ASP A 43 -0.52 18.20 -23.10
C ASP A 43 -0.93 17.28 -21.92
N ASP A 44 -1.92 17.69 -21.12
CA ASP A 44 -2.45 16.88 -20.02
C ASP A 44 -3.14 15.61 -20.53
N VAL A 45 -3.91 15.70 -21.63
CA VAL A 45 -4.56 14.51 -22.21
C VAL A 45 -3.54 13.57 -22.84
N ILE A 46 -2.48 14.09 -23.47
CA ILE A 46 -1.39 13.26 -24.00
C ILE A 46 -0.71 12.49 -22.85
N GLU A 47 -0.40 13.14 -21.73
CA GLU A 47 0.17 12.47 -20.56
C GLU A 47 -0.80 11.42 -19.97
N LYS A 48 -2.10 11.71 -19.88
CA LYS A 48 -3.11 10.72 -19.44
C LYS A 48 -3.15 9.48 -20.32
N VAL A 49 -3.14 9.66 -21.65
CA VAL A 49 -3.14 8.54 -22.59
C VAL A 49 -1.82 7.77 -22.52
N LEU A 50 -0.68 8.45 -22.37
CA LEU A 50 0.62 7.80 -22.18
C LEU A 50 0.64 6.92 -20.92
N ASP A 51 0.15 7.46 -19.80
CA ASP A 51 0.06 6.72 -18.55
C ASP A 51 -0.92 5.53 -18.67
N ALA A 52 -2.04 5.69 -19.39
CA ALA A 52 -2.97 4.59 -19.66
C ALA A 52 -2.37 3.50 -20.59
N VAL A 53 -1.54 3.88 -21.56
CA VAL A 53 -0.78 2.92 -22.38
C VAL A 53 0.25 2.17 -21.52
N GLU A 54 0.97 2.86 -20.65
CA GLU A 54 1.97 2.25 -19.77
C GLU A 54 1.38 1.28 -18.73
N LYS A 55 0.09 1.43 -18.39
CA LYS A 55 -0.66 0.52 -17.50
C LYS A 55 -1.06 -0.80 -18.17
N GLN A 56 -0.96 -0.91 -19.49
CA GLN A 56 -1.35 -2.11 -20.22
C GLN A 56 -0.17 -3.09 -20.36
N PRO A 57 -0.42 -4.41 -20.46
CA PRO A 57 0.62 -5.42 -20.68
C PRO A 57 1.23 -5.30 -22.10
N LEU A 58 2.23 -4.42 -22.24
CA LEU A 58 2.91 -4.20 -23.51
C LEU A 58 3.85 -5.36 -23.86
N SER A 59 3.68 -5.94 -25.05
CA SER A 59 4.56 -6.98 -25.58
C SER A 59 5.86 -6.42 -26.18
N SER A 60 5.87 -5.14 -26.58
CA SER A 60 7.02 -4.45 -27.16
C SER A 60 6.90 -2.93 -26.98
N SER A 61 7.98 -2.20 -27.26
CA SER A 61 7.97 -0.72 -27.33
C SER A 61 7.20 -0.19 -28.55
N MET A 62 6.81 -1.06 -29.49
CA MET A 62 5.99 -0.70 -30.65
C MET A 62 4.52 -0.81 -30.29
N ILE A 63 3.85 0.33 -30.13
CA ILE A 63 2.47 0.42 -29.66
C ILE A 63 1.49 0.22 -30.82
N GLU A 64 0.62 -0.78 -30.67
CA GLU A 64 -0.42 -1.15 -31.63
C GLU A 64 -1.71 -0.36 -31.43
N LEU A 65 -2.57 -0.33 -32.46
CA LEU A 65 -3.83 0.42 -32.44
C LEU A 65 -4.78 -0.04 -31.32
N SER A 66 -4.82 -1.34 -31.02
CA SER A 66 -5.63 -1.92 -29.94
C SER A 66 -5.27 -1.34 -28.57
N VAL A 67 -3.98 -1.19 -28.30
CA VAL A 67 -3.46 -0.62 -27.04
C VAL A 67 -3.88 0.83 -26.89
N VAL A 68 -3.74 1.64 -27.95
CA VAL A 68 -4.14 3.05 -27.94
C VAL A 68 -5.65 3.20 -27.80
N LYS A 69 -6.45 2.39 -28.50
CA LYS A 69 -7.92 2.42 -28.37
C LYS A 69 -8.36 2.14 -26.94
N THR A 70 -7.78 1.13 -26.30
CA THR A 70 -8.07 0.79 -24.90
C THR A 70 -7.65 1.94 -23.98
N ALA A 71 -6.45 2.52 -24.17
CA ALA A 71 -5.99 3.66 -23.38
C ALA A 71 -6.89 4.88 -23.51
N VAL A 72 -7.34 5.20 -24.72
CA VAL A 72 -8.26 6.32 -24.97
C VAL A 72 -9.64 6.04 -24.34
N GLN A 73 -10.14 4.81 -24.43
CA GLN A 73 -11.39 4.40 -23.76
C GLN A 73 -11.28 4.49 -22.23
N ASP A 74 -10.17 4.06 -21.63
CA ASP A 74 -9.92 4.20 -20.20
C ASP A 74 -9.83 5.67 -19.77
N CYS A 75 -9.34 6.56 -20.65
CA CYS A 75 -9.28 8.00 -20.38
C CYS A 75 -10.63 8.71 -20.52
N THR A 76 -11.52 8.21 -21.38
CA THR A 76 -12.87 8.78 -21.60
C THR A 76 -13.92 8.19 -20.67
N GLN A 77 -13.76 6.93 -20.26
CA GLN A 77 -14.43 6.36 -19.11
C GLN A 77 -13.77 6.92 -17.84
N SER A 78 -13.97 8.21 -17.56
CA SER A 78 -14.04 8.62 -16.15
C SER A 78 -15.06 7.68 -15.54
N CYS A 79 -14.62 6.79 -14.64
CA CYS A 79 -15.51 5.83 -13.99
C CYS A 79 -16.76 6.60 -13.59
N ASP A 80 -17.91 6.20 -14.11
CA ASP A 80 -19.19 6.65 -13.58
C ASP A 80 -19.12 6.21 -12.11
N GLU A 81 -18.65 7.12 -11.24
CA GLU A 81 -18.65 6.95 -9.81
C GLU A 81 -20.14 6.98 -9.44
N THR A 82 -20.82 5.88 -9.72
CA THR A 82 -22.17 5.63 -9.23
C THR A 82 -22.08 5.77 -7.72
N ILE A 83 -23.01 6.55 -7.17
CA ILE A 83 -23.05 6.93 -5.75
C ILE A 83 -23.00 5.69 -4.83
N ASP A 84 -23.36 4.52 -5.36
CA ASP A 84 -23.32 3.23 -4.66
C ASP A 84 -21.91 2.79 -4.19
N ASN A 85 -20.81 3.33 -4.76
CA ASN A 85 -19.44 2.87 -4.49
C ASN A 85 -18.59 3.78 -3.59
N VAL A 86 -19.20 4.71 -2.82
CA VAL A 86 -18.45 5.69 -1.99
C VAL A 86 -17.70 5.04 -0.81
N PHE A 87 -18.25 3.97 -0.23
CA PHE A 87 -17.62 3.27 0.89
C PHE A 87 -17.47 1.78 0.60
N ASN A 88 -16.21 1.34 0.52
CA ASN A 88 -15.78 -0.01 0.21
C ASN A 88 -14.91 -0.57 1.36
N VAL A 89 -14.99 -1.88 1.59
CA VAL A 89 -14.11 -2.62 2.49
C VAL A 89 -13.25 -3.54 1.65
N ILE A 90 -11.93 -3.46 1.77
CA ILE A 90 -10.99 -4.19 0.94
C ILE A 90 -10.26 -5.22 1.79
N GLY A 91 -10.43 -6.50 1.45
CA GLY A 91 -9.70 -7.60 2.07
C GLY A 91 -8.22 -7.59 1.69
N ALA A 92 -7.35 -8.11 2.56
CA ALA A 92 -5.91 -8.18 2.34
C ALA A 92 -5.53 -9.00 1.10
N PHE A 93 -6.34 -10.00 0.74
CA PHE A 93 -6.13 -10.84 -0.45
C PHE A 93 -6.61 -10.19 -1.74
N ASP A 94 -7.37 -9.09 -1.65
CA ASP A 94 -7.89 -8.31 -2.79
C ASP A 94 -7.05 -7.06 -3.05
N VAL A 95 -6.03 -6.80 -2.23
CA VAL A 95 -5.11 -5.68 -2.41
C VAL A 95 -4.32 -5.87 -3.72
N PRO A 96 -4.31 -4.88 -4.63
CA PRO A 96 -3.61 -5.00 -5.90
C PRO A 96 -2.10 -5.12 -5.65
N ARG A 97 -1.49 -6.16 -6.21
CA ARG A 97 -0.05 -6.43 -6.06
C ARG A 97 0.74 -5.72 -7.16
N TYR A 98 1.65 -4.85 -6.73
CA TYR A 98 2.61 -4.14 -7.58
C TYR A 98 4.04 -4.55 -7.23
N ILE A 99 4.90 -4.61 -8.26
CA ILE A 99 6.33 -4.87 -8.14
C ILE A 99 7.08 -3.62 -8.56
N TYR A 100 8.06 -3.21 -7.76
CA TYR A 100 8.93 -2.09 -8.11
C TYR A 100 9.96 -2.53 -9.16
N SER A 101 9.97 -1.88 -10.33
CA SER A 101 10.99 -2.05 -11.35
C SER A 101 12.11 -1.04 -11.11
N VAL A 102 13.30 -1.52 -10.75
CA VAL A 102 14.50 -0.69 -10.55
C VAL A 102 14.91 0.02 -11.85
N GLU A 103 14.81 -0.67 -12.98
CA GLU A 103 15.12 -0.12 -14.31
C GLU A 103 14.19 1.03 -14.69
N ARG A 104 12.88 0.84 -14.51
CA ARG A 104 11.87 1.86 -14.86
C ARG A 104 11.66 2.90 -13.76
N LYS A 105 12.20 2.64 -12.55
CA LYS A 105 11.94 3.37 -11.31
C LYS A 105 10.44 3.55 -11.02
N LYS A 106 9.61 2.59 -11.43
CA LYS A 106 8.13 2.62 -11.36
C LYS A 106 7.59 1.33 -10.77
N PHE A 107 6.40 1.43 -10.17
CA PHE A 107 5.61 0.26 -9.79
C PHE A 107 4.83 -0.27 -11.00
N VAL A 108 4.91 -1.57 -11.21
CA VAL A 108 4.25 -2.29 -12.30
C VAL A 108 3.34 -3.36 -11.71
N SER A 109 2.13 -3.52 -12.25
CA SER A 109 1.20 -4.57 -11.80
C SER A 109 1.87 -5.94 -11.93
N ILE A 110 1.66 -6.84 -10.95
CA ILE A 110 2.23 -8.19 -11.00
C ILE A 110 1.86 -8.93 -12.30
N SER A 111 0.64 -8.72 -12.81
CA SER A 111 0.14 -9.32 -14.07
C SER A 111 0.95 -8.94 -15.31
N MET A 112 1.73 -7.86 -15.24
CA MET A 112 2.60 -7.37 -16.32
C MET A 112 4.07 -7.77 -16.11
N THR A 113 4.35 -8.57 -15.09
CA THR A 113 5.71 -9.01 -14.77
C THR A 113 5.84 -10.52 -14.94
N ARG A 114 7.07 -11.04 -14.82
CA ARG A 114 7.35 -12.49 -14.80
C ARG A 114 7.28 -13.09 -13.39
N HIS A 115 6.83 -12.33 -12.39
CA HIS A 115 6.70 -12.85 -11.03
C HIS A 115 5.58 -13.88 -10.95
N PRO A 116 5.78 -14.97 -10.18
CA PRO A 116 4.73 -15.95 -9.96
C PRO A 116 3.57 -15.35 -9.15
N THR A 117 2.36 -15.81 -9.42
CA THR A 117 1.18 -15.51 -8.60
C THR A 117 1.42 -16.00 -7.16
N PRO A 118 1.11 -15.19 -6.13
CA PRO A 118 1.27 -15.61 -4.74
C PRO A 118 0.43 -16.86 -4.42
N SER A 119 0.98 -17.74 -3.60
CA SER A 119 0.29 -18.88 -3.00
C SER A 119 0.52 -18.91 -1.50
N LEU A 120 -0.39 -19.56 -0.75
CA LEU A 120 -0.23 -19.72 0.70
C LEU A 120 1.02 -20.57 1.03
N CYS A 121 1.24 -21.64 0.26
CA CYS A 121 2.41 -22.50 0.36
C CYS A 121 3.46 -22.07 -0.68
N GLY A 122 4.17 -20.98 -0.39
CA GLY A 122 5.23 -20.45 -1.25
C GLY A 122 6.49 -21.32 -1.32
N LEU A 123 7.36 -20.99 -2.26
CA LEU A 123 8.68 -21.60 -2.43
C LEU A 123 9.72 -20.95 -1.50
N ALA A 124 10.87 -21.58 -1.33
CA ALA A 124 11.99 -21.01 -0.57
C ALA A 124 12.41 -19.62 -1.10
N ARG A 125 12.28 -19.41 -2.40
CA ARG A 125 12.53 -18.10 -3.03
C ARG A 125 11.58 -17.02 -2.53
N ASP A 126 10.30 -17.31 -2.34
CA ASP A 126 9.30 -16.33 -1.90
C ASP A 126 9.62 -15.79 -0.50
N LYS A 127 10.18 -16.65 0.37
CA LYS A 127 10.68 -16.25 1.69
C LYS A 127 11.83 -15.24 1.58
N ALA A 128 12.75 -15.42 0.64
CA ALA A 128 13.86 -14.48 0.43
C ALA A 128 13.37 -13.18 -0.21
N GLU A 129 12.46 -13.26 -1.19
CA GLU A 129 11.90 -12.09 -1.87
C GLU A 129 11.11 -11.19 -0.90
N LEU A 130 10.48 -11.73 0.15
CA LEU A 130 9.83 -10.92 1.19
C LEU A 130 10.76 -9.83 1.78
N PHE A 131 11.99 -10.21 2.16
CA PHE A 131 12.95 -9.28 2.75
C PHE A 131 13.59 -8.37 1.69
N ARG A 132 13.82 -8.89 0.48
CA ARG A 132 14.34 -8.11 -0.65
C ARG A 132 13.37 -7.03 -1.11
N GLU A 133 12.07 -7.34 -1.19
CA GLU A 133 11.02 -6.38 -1.53
C GLU A 133 10.94 -5.30 -0.46
N ARG A 134 10.93 -5.66 0.84
CA ARG A 134 10.96 -4.69 1.96
C ARG A 134 12.16 -3.75 1.88
N TYR A 135 13.35 -4.30 1.65
CA TYR A 135 14.56 -3.50 1.45
C TYR A 135 14.41 -2.56 0.26
N THR A 136 14.01 -3.09 -0.91
CA THR A 136 13.91 -2.31 -2.16
C THR A 136 12.92 -1.15 -2.02
N LEU A 137 11.78 -1.38 -1.37
CA LEU A 137 10.77 -0.35 -1.10
C LEU A 137 11.32 0.79 -0.25
N LEU A 138 12.10 0.47 0.78
CA LEU A 138 12.73 1.48 1.65
C LEU A 138 13.90 2.16 0.98
N GLN A 139 14.71 1.42 0.21
CA GLN A 139 15.86 1.94 -0.52
C GLN A 139 15.43 2.97 -1.56
N GLN A 140 14.46 2.64 -2.42
CA GLN A 140 13.98 3.60 -3.43
C GLN A 140 13.39 4.85 -2.77
N ARG A 141 12.68 4.69 -1.63
CA ARG A 141 12.08 5.82 -0.90
C ARG A 141 13.16 6.71 -0.30
N THR A 142 14.16 6.10 0.31
CA THR A 142 15.29 6.81 0.92
C THR A 142 16.07 7.59 -0.13
N HIS A 143 16.36 7.00 -1.29
CA HIS A 143 17.06 7.71 -2.38
C HIS A 143 16.31 8.90 -2.97
N ARG A 144 14.98 8.97 -2.80
CA ARG A 144 14.16 10.10 -3.24
C ARG A 144 14.04 11.21 -2.20
N HIS A 145 14.52 10.98 -0.98
CA HIS A 145 14.55 12.00 0.05
C HIS A 145 15.66 13.03 -0.25
N GLU A 146 15.41 14.30 0.04
CA GLU A 146 16.30 15.42 -0.31
C GLU A 146 17.74 15.23 0.19
N LEU A 147 17.87 14.70 1.41
CA LEU A 147 19.15 14.40 2.06
C LEU A 147 20.00 13.34 1.33
N PHE A 148 19.38 12.46 0.53
CA PHE A 148 20.05 11.34 -0.14
C PHE A 148 20.01 11.45 -1.67
N THR A 149 19.33 12.46 -2.21
CA THR A 149 19.19 12.66 -3.65
C THR A 149 20.49 13.25 -4.20
N PRO A 150 21.17 12.59 -5.16
CA PRO A 150 22.40 13.12 -5.74
C PRO A 150 22.15 14.48 -6.41
N PRO A 151 23.13 15.41 -6.37
CA PRO A 151 23.00 16.68 -7.05
C PRO A 151 22.76 16.47 -8.56
N ALA A 152 21.88 17.27 -9.14
CA ALA A 152 21.65 17.24 -10.58
C ALA A 152 22.94 17.59 -11.33
N ILE A 153 23.20 16.90 -12.45
CA ILE A 153 24.40 17.12 -13.26
C ILE A 153 24.40 18.59 -13.75
N GLY A 154 25.37 19.38 -13.31
CA GLY A 154 25.51 20.80 -13.65
C GLY A 154 24.86 21.80 -12.69
N ALA A 155 24.25 21.35 -11.59
CA ALA A 155 23.79 22.23 -10.52
C ALA A 155 24.97 22.69 -9.65
N ALA A 156 25.00 23.97 -9.28
CA ALA A 156 25.93 24.47 -8.27
C ALA A 156 25.65 23.73 -6.96
N VAL A 157 26.69 23.18 -6.33
CA VAL A 157 26.58 22.61 -4.98
C VAL A 157 26.33 23.79 -4.05
N GLU A 158 25.12 23.92 -3.52
CA GLU A 158 24.85 24.92 -2.48
C GLU A 158 25.71 24.59 -1.25
N GLU A 159 26.61 25.53 -0.89
CA GLU A 159 27.45 25.41 0.30
C GLU A 159 26.54 25.32 1.55
N GLY A 160 26.59 24.19 2.25
CA GLY A 160 25.87 23.99 3.53
C GLY A 160 24.86 22.84 3.55
N GLN A 161 24.52 22.21 2.42
CA GLN A 161 23.69 21.00 2.41
C GLN A 161 24.58 19.74 2.40
N ASN A 162 24.85 19.17 3.58
CA ASN A 162 25.51 17.87 3.68
C ASN A 162 24.55 16.79 3.16
N LYS A 163 24.79 16.34 1.92
CA LYS A 163 24.08 15.20 1.34
C LYS A 163 24.74 13.89 1.77
N PHE A 164 23.92 12.94 2.16
CA PHE A 164 24.36 11.61 2.57
C PHE A 164 24.39 10.67 1.37
N GLN A 165 25.47 9.91 1.24
CA GLN A 165 25.60 8.86 0.24
C GLN A 165 25.55 7.49 0.92
N LEU A 166 24.54 6.69 0.56
CA LEU A 166 24.44 5.31 1.03
C LEU A 166 25.54 4.46 0.38
N LYS A 167 26.19 3.62 1.18
CA LYS A 167 27.06 2.55 0.71
C LYS A 167 26.38 1.19 0.91
N THR A 168 26.66 0.26 -0.01
CA THR A 168 26.27 -1.14 0.11
C THR A 168 27.22 -1.88 1.05
N ILE A 169 26.77 -2.98 1.62
CA ILE A 169 27.60 -3.80 2.51
C ILE A 169 28.78 -4.44 1.74
N GLU A 170 28.57 -4.87 0.49
CA GLU A 170 29.67 -5.34 -0.37
C GLU A 170 30.79 -4.31 -0.53
N ALA A 171 30.47 -3.01 -0.56
CA ALA A 171 31.47 -1.95 -0.69
C ALA A 171 32.30 -1.79 0.59
N LEU A 172 31.72 -2.11 1.77
CA LEU A 172 32.47 -2.20 3.01
C LEU A 172 33.37 -3.43 3.01
N LEU A 173 32.80 -4.60 2.74
CA LEU A 173 33.52 -5.88 2.76
C LEU A 173 34.64 -5.97 1.72
N GLY A 174 34.48 -5.29 0.57
CA GLY A 174 35.50 -5.18 -0.46
C GLY A 174 36.62 -4.20 -0.14
N SER A 175 36.49 -3.39 0.92
CA SER A 175 37.52 -2.45 1.34
C SER A 175 38.52 -3.12 2.28
N THR A 176 39.80 -3.02 1.96
CA THR A 176 40.92 -3.45 2.82
C THR A 176 41.43 -2.34 3.73
N ALA A 177 40.95 -1.10 3.53
CA ALA A 177 41.33 0.07 4.32
C ALA A 177 40.22 0.43 5.30
N LYS A 178 40.60 1.12 6.38
CA LYS A 178 39.64 1.76 7.27
C LYS A 178 38.78 2.75 6.48
N LEU A 179 37.48 2.54 6.51
CA LEU A 179 36.51 3.50 5.98
C LEU A 179 36.04 4.38 7.15
N GLY A 180 36.12 5.70 6.95
CA GLY A 180 35.61 6.68 7.90
C GLY A 180 34.08 6.73 7.93
N GLU A 181 33.51 7.93 7.96
CA GLU A 181 32.06 8.14 8.00
C GLU A 181 31.36 7.50 6.79
N VAL A 182 30.55 6.48 7.07
CA VAL A 182 29.73 5.75 6.10
C VAL A 182 28.33 5.54 6.65
N ILE A 183 27.34 5.61 5.76
CA ILE A 183 25.94 5.33 6.08
C ILE A 183 25.49 4.15 5.24
N VAL A 184 24.91 3.16 5.91
CA VAL A 184 24.39 1.94 5.28
C VAL A 184 22.92 1.79 5.62
N LEU A 185 22.10 1.57 4.60
CA LEU A 185 20.74 1.07 4.78
C LEU A 185 20.81 -0.46 4.88
N GLY A 186 20.25 -1.04 5.94
CA GLY A 186 20.20 -2.49 6.06
C GLY A 186 19.23 -2.97 7.14
N MET A 187 18.98 -4.26 7.16
CA MET A 187 18.15 -4.95 8.13
C MET A 187 18.99 -5.42 9.31
N VAL A 188 18.53 -5.15 10.54
CA VAL A 188 19.18 -5.64 11.76
C VAL A 188 18.81 -7.10 11.99
N THR A 189 19.80 -7.97 12.16
CA THR A 189 19.61 -9.39 12.47
C THR A 189 20.47 -9.82 13.65
N GLN A 190 19.99 -10.79 14.44
CA GLN A 190 20.76 -11.36 15.55
C GLN A 190 21.07 -12.83 15.25
N LEU A 191 22.19 -13.08 14.57
CA LEU A 191 22.58 -14.44 14.16
C LEU A 191 23.10 -15.29 15.33
N LYS A 192 23.63 -14.64 16.36
CA LYS A 192 24.10 -15.27 17.61
C LYS A 192 23.71 -14.40 18.79
N GLU A 193 23.52 -15.01 19.95
CA GLU A 193 23.21 -14.28 21.20
C GLU A 193 24.22 -13.16 21.44
N GLY A 194 23.72 -11.95 21.70
CA GLY A 194 24.51 -10.72 21.85
C GLY A 194 25.30 -10.23 20.63
N LYS A 195 25.23 -10.87 19.45
CA LYS A 195 25.93 -10.44 18.24
C LYS A 195 24.96 -10.03 17.13
N PHE A 196 24.96 -8.73 16.88
CA PHE A 196 24.12 -8.12 15.86
C PHE A 196 24.86 -7.98 14.54
N TYR A 197 24.08 -8.03 13.47
CA TYR A 197 24.53 -7.91 12.10
C TYR A 197 23.61 -6.95 11.35
N LEU A 198 24.16 -6.35 10.30
CA LEU A 198 23.40 -5.59 9.32
C LEU A 198 23.42 -6.38 8.01
N GLU A 199 22.26 -6.51 7.37
CA GLU A 199 22.09 -7.25 6.12
C GLU A 199 21.43 -6.39 5.05
N ASP A 200 21.97 -6.41 3.84
CA ASP A 200 21.38 -5.83 2.64
C ASP A 200 21.35 -6.88 1.51
N GLN A 201 21.03 -6.49 0.28
CA GLN A 201 20.97 -7.43 -0.84
C GLN A 201 22.34 -8.00 -1.26
N SER A 202 23.43 -7.36 -0.84
CA SER A 202 24.80 -7.64 -1.27
C SER A 202 25.59 -8.48 -0.25
N GLY A 203 25.25 -8.40 1.04
CA GLY A 203 25.89 -9.21 2.05
C GLY A 203 25.47 -8.88 3.48
N THR A 204 26.30 -9.34 4.43
CA THR A 204 26.08 -9.18 5.86
C THR A 204 27.38 -8.73 6.53
N VAL A 205 27.29 -7.74 7.44
CA VAL A 205 28.44 -7.25 8.22
C VAL A 205 28.12 -7.27 9.71
N GLN A 206 29.11 -7.61 10.54
CA GLN A 206 28.95 -7.60 12.00
C GLN A 206 28.87 -6.15 12.49
N LEU A 207 27.93 -5.88 13.40
CA LEU A 207 27.76 -4.58 14.03
C LEU A 207 28.44 -4.55 15.40
N ASP A 208 29.18 -3.48 15.65
CA ASP A 208 29.52 -3.03 17.00
C ASP A 208 28.66 -1.81 17.33
N MET A 209 27.70 -2.02 18.23
CA MET A 209 26.76 -0.99 18.68
C MET A 209 27.10 -0.47 20.09
N SER A 210 28.29 -0.78 20.62
CA SER A 210 28.69 -0.43 21.99
C SER A 210 28.67 1.08 22.28
N LYS A 211 28.83 1.91 21.23
CA LYS A 211 28.81 3.38 21.29
C LYS A 211 27.69 4.01 20.47
N ALA A 212 26.75 3.19 19.99
CA ALA A 212 25.71 3.67 19.10
C ALA A 212 24.69 4.55 19.84
N GLN A 213 24.35 5.68 19.24
CA GLN A 213 23.24 6.52 19.65
C GLN A 213 22.03 6.22 18.77
N PHE A 214 20.87 6.08 19.39
CA PHE A 214 19.62 5.78 18.69
C PHE A 214 18.79 7.06 18.59
N HIS A 215 18.31 7.35 17.39
CA HIS A 215 17.25 8.34 17.21
C HIS A 215 15.93 7.83 17.83
N ASN A 216 14.90 8.68 17.86
CA ASN A 216 13.61 8.28 18.40
C ASN A 216 12.98 7.17 17.55
N GLY A 217 12.60 6.07 18.19
CA GLY A 217 11.96 4.94 17.52
C GLY A 217 12.04 3.65 18.32
N LEU A 218 11.24 2.66 17.94
CA LEU A 218 11.30 1.31 18.49
C LEU A 218 12.13 0.42 17.56
N TYR A 219 13.37 0.15 17.93
CA TYR A 219 14.30 -0.67 17.16
C TYR A 219 14.17 -2.13 17.60
N THR A 220 13.78 -3.00 16.67
CA THR A 220 13.68 -4.44 16.90
C THR A 220 14.56 -5.20 15.91
N GLU A 221 14.74 -6.50 16.17
CA GLU A 221 15.23 -7.39 15.12
C GLU A 221 14.31 -7.31 13.88
N SER A 222 14.90 -7.47 12.69
CA SER A 222 14.25 -7.32 11.38
C SER A 222 13.81 -5.91 11.02
N CYS A 223 14.11 -4.88 11.83
CA CYS A 223 13.97 -3.49 11.41
C CYS A 223 15.00 -3.13 10.34
N PHE A 224 14.56 -2.35 9.34
CA PHE A 224 15.46 -1.69 8.41
C PHE A 224 15.84 -0.32 8.94
N VAL A 225 17.14 -0.04 8.99
CA VAL A 225 17.71 1.15 9.62
C VAL A 225 18.79 1.76 8.73
N LEU A 226 19.00 3.06 8.92
CA LEU A 226 20.19 3.77 8.49
C LEU A 226 21.20 3.73 9.63
N ALA A 227 22.28 2.98 9.43
CA ALA A 227 23.38 2.89 10.37
C ALA A 227 24.53 3.77 9.88
N GLU A 228 24.89 4.77 10.68
CA GLU A 228 26.01 5.68 10.45
C GLU A 228 27.18 5.28 11.33
N GLY A 229 28.38 5.19 10.78
CA GLY A 229 29.55 4.75 11.52
C GLY A 229 30.81 4.70 10.69
N TRP A 230 31.75 3.86 11.11
CA TRP A 230 33.01 3.60 10.41
C TRP A 230 33.29 2.09 10.37
N TYR A 231 34.05 1.65 9.36
CA TYR A 231 34.30 0.24 9.11
C TYR A 231 35.81 -0.07 9.12
N GLU A 232 36.18 -1.10 9.87
CA GLU A 232 37.57 -1.58 10.03
C GLU A 232 37.52 -3.08 10.37
N ASP A 233 38.50 -3.85 9.87
CA ASP A 233 38.70 -5.26 10.25
C ASP A 233 37.42 -6.13 10.22
N SER A 234 36.58 -5.95 9.19
CA SER A 234 35.32 -6.69 9.01
C SER A 234 34.22 -6.41 10.05
N VAL A 235 34.35 -5.34 10.82
CA VAL A 235 33.36 -4.88 11.78
C VAL A 235 32.90 -3.47 11.41
N PHE A 236 31.58 -3.26 11.45
CA PHE A 236 30.98 -1.95 11.27
C PHE A 236 30.63 -1.35 12.64
N HIS A 237 31.37 -0.32 13.03
CA HIS A 237 31.22 0.37 14.32
C HIS A 237 30.23 1.51 14.18
N VAL A 238 29.06 1.35 14.78
CA VAL A 238 27.93 2.27 14.61
C VAL A 238 28.02 3.41 15.62
N ASN A 239 27.95 4.64 15.11
CA ASN A 239 27.83 5.86 15.90
C ASN A 239 26.35 6.25 16.05
N GLY A 240 25.55 6.11 14.98
CA GLY A 240 24.16 6.55 14.93
C GLY A 240 23.22 5.54 14.24
N PHE A 241 22.05 5.32 14.82
CA PHE A 241 20.95 4.56 14.22
C PHE A 241 19.74 5.44 13.99
N GLY A 242 19.34 5.57 12.73
CA GLY A 242 18.09 6.22 12.31
C GLY A 242 17.18 5.28 11.56
N PHE A 243 15.89 5.60 11.49
CA PHE A 243 15.02 4.98 10.49
C PHE A 243 15.14 5.69 9.15
N PRO A 244 14.98 4.97 8.02
CA PRO A 244 14.85 5.62 6.73
C PRO A 244 13.64 6.58 6.76
N PRO A 245 13.78 7.81 6.26
CA PRO A 245 12.76 8.85 6.42
C PRO A 245 11.41 8.40 5.85
N THR A 246 10.34 8.75 6.56
CA THR A 246 8.97 8.48 6.13
C THR A 246 8.59 9.44 5.01
N GLU A 247 7.96 8.92 3.97
CA GLU A 247 7.49 9.72 2.84
C GLU A 247 6.00 10.06 2.99
N PRO A 248 5.60 11.34 2.90
CA PRO A 248 4.19 11.71 2.93
C PRO A 248 3.47 11.27 1.67
N SER A 249 2.17 10.96 1.79
CA SER A 249 1.38 10.47 0.67
C SER A 249 1.34 11.42 -0.54
N SER A 250 1.48 12.74 -0.32
CA SER A 250 1.59 13.74 -1.38
C SER A 250 2.86 13.57 -2.21
N ALA A 251 4.01 13.29 -1.60
CA ALA A 251 5.27 13.06 -2.30
C ALA A 251 5.23 11.74 -3.10
N THR A 252 4.65 10.68 -2.52
CA THR A 252 4.44 9.41 -3.23
C THR A 252 3.55 9.60 -4.47
N ARG A 253 2.44 10.33 -4.35
CA ARG A 253 1.55 10.65 -5.49
C ARG A 253 2.20 11.59 -6.50
N ALA A 254 3.01 12.55 -6.07
CA ALA A 254 3.75 13.41 -6.99
C ALA A 254 4.75 12.61 -7.84
N TYR A 255 5.35 11.57 -7.27
CA TYR A 255 6.33 10.74 -7.97
C TYR A 255 5.70 9.63 -8.83
N TYR A 256 4.71 8.90 -8.30
CA TYR A 256 4.09 7.75 -8.98
C TYR A 256 2.75 8.07 -9.66
N GLY A 257 2.29 9.32 -9.58
CA GLY A 257 1.00 9.74 -10.09
C GLY A 257 -0.17 9.13 -9.31
N ASN A 258 -1.26 8.85 -10.03
CA ASN A 258 -2.54 8.44 -9.47
C ASN A 258 -2.75 6.92 -9.47
N THR A 259 -1.68 6.12 -9.37
CA THR A 259 -1.80 4.66 -9.27
C THR A 259 -2.57 4.27 -8.00
N ASN A 260 -3.56 3.37 -8.13
CA ASN A 260 -4.31 2.87 -6.99
C ASN A 260 -3.55 1.76 -6.24
N PHE A 261 -2.65 2.14 -5.35
CA PHE A 261 -1.99 1.19 -4.44
C PHE A 261 -2.91 0.69 -3.31
N PHE A 262 -4.00 1.40 -3.04
CA PHE A 262 -4.90 1.12 -1.91
C PHE A 262 -5.83 -0.06 -2.20
N GLY A 263 -6.30 -0.17 -3.45
CA GLY A 263 -7.23 -1.21 -3.89
C GLY A 263 -8.66 -0.71 -4.02
N GLY A 264 -9.60 -1.65 -4.15
CA GLY A 264 -11.02 -1.35 -4.34
C GLY A 264 -11.40 -1.09 -5.80
N PRO A 265 -12.66 -0.66 -6.05
CA PRO A 265 -13.23 -0.60 -7.40
C PRO A 265 -12.59 0.42 -8.33
N SER A 266 -11.96 1.48 -7.79
CA SER A 266 -11.39 2.55 -8.61
C SER A 266 -10.11 2.12 -9.32
N THR A 267 -9.95 2.51 -10.58
CA THR A 267 -8.74 2.29 -11.37
C THR A 267 -7.61 3.27 -11.02
N THR A 268 -7.93 4.35 -10.31
CA THR A 268 -6.99 5.40 -9.90
C THR A 268 -7.11 5.69 -8.40
N SER A 269 -6.14 6.40 -7.84
CA SER A 269 -6.18 6.79 -6.43
C SER A 269 -7.41 7.64 -6.16
N VAL A 270 -8.27 7.22 -5.22
CA VAL A 270 -9.47 7.96 -4.81
C VAL A 270 -9.15 9.36 -4.29
N LYS A 271 -7.94 9.60 -3.79
CA LYS A 271 -7.47 10.93 -3.36
C LYS A 271 -7.24 11.92 -4.51
N ALA A 272 -7.30 11.46 -5.76
CA ALA A 272 -7.31 12.32 -6.95
C ALA A 272 -8.73 12.69 -7.41
N SER A 273 -9.79 12.11 -6.84
CA SER A 273 -11.18 12.40 -7.20
C SER A 273 -11.68 13.64 -6.46
N ALA A 274 -11.86 14.74 -7.20
CA ALA A 274 -12.45 15.96 -6.66
C ALA A 274 -13.92 15.75 -6.23
N LYS A 275 -14.65 14.87 -6.93
CA LYS A 275 -16.03 14.51 -6.60
C LYS A 275 -16.12 13.78 -5.26
N LEU A 276 -15.29 12.76 -5.03
CA LEU A 276 -15.26 12.07 -3.72
C LEU A 276 -14.85 13.00 -2.59
N LYS A 277 -13.89 13.92 -2.86
CA LYS A 277 -13.51 14.94 -1.88
C LYS A 277 -14.69 15.87 -1.54
N GLN A 278 -15.44 16.33 -2.54
CA GLN A 278 -16.64 17.15 -2.30
C GLN A 278 -17.68 16.39 -1.48
N LEU A 279 -17.94 15.12 -1.78
CA LEU A 279 -18.87 14.28 -1.01
C LEU A 279 -18.39 14.04 0.43
N GLU A 280 -17.08 13.88 0.64
CA GLU A 280 -16.46 13.78 1.97
C GLU A 280 -16.65 15.08 2.77
N GLU A 281 -16.52 16.25 2.12
CA GLU A 281 -16.70 17.57 2.74
C GLU A 281 -18.19 17.92 3.00
N GLU A 282 -19.11 17.48 2.15
CA GLU A 282 -20.55 17.72 2.29
C GLU A 282 -21.21 16.84 3.36
N ASN A 283 -20.64 15.65 3.64
CA ASN A 283 -21.18 14.71 4.61
C ASN A 283 -20.53 14.90 5.99
N GLU A 284 -20.82 16.02 6.65
CA GLU A 284 -20.26 16.36 7.96
C GLU A 284 -20.65 15.37 9.08
N ASP A 285 -21.76 14.65 8.90
CA ASP A 285 -22.27 13.64 9.84
C ASP A 285 -21.60 12.25 9.68
N ALA A 286 -20.68 12.10 8.73
CA ALA A 286 -19.98 10.84 8.51
C ALA A 286 -19.16 10.43 9.74
N MET A 287 -19.48 9.25 10.30
CA MET A 287 -18.89 8.80 11.56
C MET A 287 -18.52 7.31 11.52
N PHE A 288 -17.31 7.00 11.99
CA PHE A 288 -16.80 5.65 12.18
C PHE A 288 -16.54 5.38 13.65
N ILE A 289 -17.14 4.32 14.19
CA ILE A 289 -16.90 3.85 15.56
C ILE A 289 -15.95 2.67 15.49
N ILE A 290 -14.82 2.73 16.21
CA ILE A 290 -13.82 1.66 16.21
C ILE A 290 -13.71 1.11 17.63
N VAL A 291 -13.96 -0.18 17.79
CA VAL A 291 -13.84 -0.92 19.05
C VAL A 291 -13.03 -2.18 18.82
N SER A 292 -12.22 -2.59 19.81
CA SER A 292 -11.34 -3.76 19.73
C SER A 292 -11.54 -4.65 20.95
N ASP A 293 -11.21 -5.93 20.80
CA ASP A 293 -11.42 -6.96 21.82
C ASP A 293 -12.89 -7.01 22.30
N VAL A 294 -13.80 -7.07 21.32
CA VAL A 294 -15.24 -7.11 21.55
C VAL A 294 -15.66 -8.52 21.99
N TRP A 295 -15.36 -8.89 23.23
CA TRP A 295 -15.68 -10.20 23.81
C TRP A 295 -17.20 -10.40 23.97
N LEU A 296 -17.84 -11.01 22.97
CA LEU A 296 -19.30 -11.14 22.87
C LEU A 296 -19.89 -12.16 23.85
N ASP A 297 -19.05 -12.97 24.49
CA ASP A 297 -19.37 -13.88 25.57
C ASP A 297 -19.41 -13.21 26.95
N SER A 298 -18.92 -11.97 27.07
CA SER A 298 -18.98 -11.18 28.30
C SER A 298 -20.30 -10.42 28.41
N VAL A 299 -21.02 -10.64 29.52
CA VAL A 299 -22.26 -9.94 29.84
C VAL A 299 -22.02 -8.42 29.93
N GLU A 300 -20.92 -8.01 30.57
CA GLU A 300 -20.57 -6.59 30.71
C GLU A 300 -20.34 -5.93 29.34
N VAL A 301 -19.65 -6.62 28.42
CA VAL A 301 -19.43 -6.10 27.06
C VAL A 301 -20.76 -5.94 26.33
N MET A 302 -21.65 -6.94 26.40
CA MET A 302 -22.97 -6.86 25.79
C MET A 302 -23.84 -5.74 26.37
N GLU A 303 -23.77 -5.48 27.68
CA GLU A 303 -24.46 -4.34 28.30
C GLU A 303 -23.91 -3.00 27.77
N LYS A 304 -22.59 -2.87 27.66
CA LYS A 304 -21.95 -1.65 27.12
C LYS A 304 -22.23 -1.44 25.63
N LEU A 305 -22.32 -2.51 24.85
CA LEU A 305 -22.73 -2.43 23.44
C LEU A 305 -24.17 -1.93 23.32
N ASN A 306 -25.10 -2.44 24.14
CA ASN A 306 -26.48 -1.93 24.17
C ASN A 306 -26.54 -0.45 24.56
N LEU A 307 -25.76 -0.04 25.56
CA LEU A 307 -25.65 1.37 25.95
C LEU A 307 -25.11 2.23 24.79
N MET A 308 -24.09 1.75 24.08
CA MET A 308 -23.52 2.42 22.91
C MET A 308 -24.55 2.54 21.78
N PHE A 309 -25.26 1.47 21.43
CA PHE A 309 -26.30 1.50 20.41
C PHE A 309 -27.44 2.45 20.80
N SER A 310 -27.86 2.45 22.06
CA SER A 310 -28.84 3.40 22.57
C SER A 310 -28.35 4.84 22.47
N GLY A 311 -27.08 5.11 22.76
CA GLY A 311 -26.48 6.44 22.68
C GLY A 311 -26.43 6.98 21.25
N TYR A 312 -26.18 6.09 20.27
CA TYR A 312 -26.14 6.44 18.86
C TYR A 312 -27.50 6.32 18.14
N ALA A 313 -28.55 5.80 18.79
CA ALA A 313 -29.82 5.53 18.12
C ALA A 313 -30.47 6.78 17.49
N ALA A 314 -30.22 7.97 18.05
CA ALA A 314 -30.71 9.24 17.53
C ALA A 314 -29.94 9.75 16.30
N MET A 315 -28.66 9.40 16.20
CA MET A 315 -27.76 9.79 15.12
C MET A 315 -26.85 8.58 14.79
N PRO A 316 -27.36 7.60 14.03
CA PRO A 316 -26.65 6.37 13.74
C PRO A 316 -25.35 6.65 12.96
N PRO A 317 -24.19 6.13 13.38
CA PRO A 317 -22.94 6.36 12.66
C PRO A 317 -22.96 5.62 11.32
N THR A 318 -22.13 6.08 10.39
CA THR A 318 -21.95 5.44 9.08
C THR A 318 -21.49 4.00 9.21
N CYS A 319 -20.56 3.72 10.13
CA CYS A 319 -20.04 2.37 10.31
C CYS A 319 -19.53 2.09 11.73
N PHE A 320 -19.81 0.88 12.22
CA PHE A 320 -19.13 0.27 13.35
C PHE A 320 -18.08 -0.71 12.85
N ILE A 321 -16.82 -0.49 13.23
CA ILE A 321 -15.69 -1.38 13.00
C ILE A 321 -15.41 -2.11 14.32
N MET A 322 -15.77 -3.38 14.36
CA MET A 322 -15.59 -4.26 15.49
C MET A 322 -14.39 -5.17 15.24
N CYS A 323 -13.30 -4.90 15.93
CA CYS A 323 -12.11 -5.72 15.88
C CYS A 323 -12.17 -6.79 16.97
N GLY A 324 -11.83 -8.03 16.59
CA GLY A 324 -11.66 -9.12 17.54
C GLY A 324 -10.49 -8.84 18.51
N ASN A 325 -10.30 -9.69 19.52
CA ASN A 325 -10.94 -11.01 19.65
C ASN A 325 -12.44 -10.92 20.01
N PHE A 326 -13.28 -11.82 19.47
CA PHE A 326 -14.72 -11.84 19.71
C PHE A 326 -15.16 -12.75 20.87
N SER A 327 -14.19 -13.37 21.52
CA SER A 327 -14.36 -14.30 22.64
C SER A 327 -13.30 -13.98 23.68
N SER A 328 -13.67 -13.92 24.96
CA SER A 328 -12.74 -13.63 26.06
C SER A 328 -11.71 -14.74 26.30
N ALA A 329 -12.01 -15.96 25.83
CA ALA A 329 -11.11 -17.10 25.86
C ALA A 329 -11.23 -17.95 24.60
N PRO A 330 -10.15 -18.63 24.15
CA PRO A 330 -10.22 -19.62 23.10
C PRO A 330 -10.82 -20.91 23.68
N TYR A 331 -12.15 -21.05 23.62
CA TYR A 331 -12.93 -22.20 24.15
C TYR A 331 -12.65 -23.56 23.45
N GLY A 332 -11.49 -23.73 22.80
CA GLY A 332 -11.05 -24.97 22.17
C GLY A 332 -12.11 -25.55 21.22
N LYS A 333 -12.52 -26.80 21.47
CA LYS A 333 -13.47 -27.53 20.61
C LYS A 333 -14.86 -26.91 20.52
N THR A 334 -15.28 -26.13 21.52
CA THR A 334 -16.61 -25.50 21.54
C THR A 334 -16.59 -24.05 21.04
N GLN A 335 -15.41 -23.50 20.71
CA GLN A 335 -15.24 -22.10 20.33
C GLN A 335 -16.16 -21.66 19.19
N ILE A 336 -16.28 -22.46 18.12
CA ILE A 336 -17.15 -22.12 16.99
C ILE A 336 -18.62 -22.07 17.42
N LYS A 337 -19.06 -23.03 18.25
CA LYS A 337 -20.44 -23.08 18.73
C LYS A 337 -20.76 -21.87 19.62
N SER A 338 -19.89 -21.59 20.59
CA SER A 338 -20.04 -20.44 21.48
C SER A 338 -20.02 -19.12 20.70
N LEU A 339 -19.13 -18.96 19.73
CA LEU A 339 -19.08 -17.76 18.90
C LEU A 339 -20.35 -17.56 18.06
N LYS A 340 -20.94 -18.64 17.52
CA LYS A 340 -22.25 -18.55 16.84
C LYS A 340 -23.36 -18.06 17.78
N GLU A 341 -23.40 -18.58 19.00
CA GLU A 341 -24.38 -18.16 20.02
C GLU A 341 -24.16 -16.68 20.41
N SER A 342 -22.92 -16.25 20.58
CA SER A 342 -22.58 -14.84 20.87
C SER A 342 -22.90 -13.90 19.72
N LEU A 343 -22.62 -14.30 18.46
CA LEU A 343 -23.02 -13.53 17.28
C LEU A 343 -24.54 -13.42 17.17
N LYS A 344 -25.28 -14.48 17.51
CA LYS A 344 -26.74 -14.43 17.56
C LYS A 344 -27.24 -13.41 18.56
N ALA A 345 -26.67 -13.40 19.78
CA ALA A 345 -27.00 -12.41 20.80
C ALA A 345 -26.67 -10.98 20.36
N LEU A 346 -25.55 -10.78 19.65
CA LEU A 346 -25.20 -9.49 19.06
C LEU A 346 -26.21 -9.06 17.98
N ALA A 347 -26.64 -9.99 17.12
CA ALA A 347 -27.67 -9.71 16.12
C ALA A 347 -29.01 -9.34 16.78
N ASP A 348 -29.40 -10.03 17.85
CA ASP A 348 -30.58 -9.67 18.66
C ASP A 348 -30.47 -8.24 19.20
N ALA A 349 -29.32 -7.87 19.77
CA ALA A 349 -29.05 -6.54 20.27
C ALA A 349 -29.17 -5.48 19.15
N ILE A 350 -28.52 -5.68 18.01
CA ILE A 350 -28.58 -4.74 16.87
C ILE A 350 -30.02 -4.60 16.35
N CYS A 351 -30.75 -5.71 16.17
CA CYS A 351 -32.13 -5.68 15.71
C CYS A 351 -33.08 -4.95 16.68
N SER A 352 -32.74 -4.87 17.97
CA SER A 352 -33.52 -4.11 18.96
C SER A 352 -33.41 -2.59 18.81
N PHE A 353 -32.46 -2.09 18.00
CA PHE A 353 -32.29 -0.68 17.65
C PHE A 353 -32.52 -0.47 16.13
N PRO A 354 -33.78 -0.29 15.67
CA PRO A 354 -34.08 -0.21 14.24
C PRO A 354 -33.37 0.91 13.48
N SER A 355 -33.09 2.05 14.13
CA SER A 355 -32.35 3.16 13.51
C SER A 355 -30.90 2.77 13.19
N ILE A 356 -30.21 2.11 14.13
CA ILE A 356 -28.87 1.57 13.89
C ILE A 356 -28.92 0.48 12.82
N HIS A 357 -29.84 -0.48 12.96
CA HIS A 357 -29.93 -1.64 12.08
C HIS A 357 -30.13 -1.27 10.60
N ASN A 358 -30.94 -0.24 10.33
CA ASN A 358 -31.29 0.17 8.96
C ASN A 358 -30.30 1.17 8.34
N SER A 359 -29.48 1.86 9.15
CA SER A 359 -28.63 2.96 8.68
C SER A 359 -27.13 2.69 8.79
N SER A 360 -26.69 1.96 9.82
CA SER A 360 -25.27 1.72 10.09
C SER A 360 -24.77 0.45 9.40
N ARG A 361 -23.52 0.50 8.92
CA ARG A 361 -22.78 -0.68 8.45
C ARG A 361 -21.94 -1.29 9.57
N PHE A 362 -21.71 -2.60 9.54
CA PHE A 362 -20.88 -3.30 10.51
C PHE A 362 -19.71 -4.01 9.82
N VAL A 363 -18.49 -3.70 10.22
CA VAL A 363 -17.28 -4.36 9.72
C VAL A 363 -16.65 -5.15 10.85
N PHE A 364 -16.46 -6.44 10.64
CA PHE A 364 -15.85 -7.35 11.61
C PHE A 364 -14.45 -7.74 11.13
N VAL A 365 -13.44 -7.32 11.91
CA VAL A 365 -12.03 -7.63 11.65
C VAL A 365 -11.60 -8.69 12.67
N PRO A 366 -11.23 -9.91 12.26
CA PRO A 366 -10.99 -10.98 13.21
C PRO A 366 -9.67 -10.74 13.96
N GLY A 367 -9.66 -10.98 15.27
CA GLY A 367 -8.49 -10.93 16.15
C GLY A 367 -7.72 -12.25 16.21
N PRO A 368 -6.45 -12.25 16.64
CA PRO A 368 -5.52 -13.39 16.51
C PRO A 368 -6.01 -14.71 17.13
N GLU A 369 -6.89 -14.67 18.13
CA GLU A 369 -7.42 -15.87 18.82
C GLU A 369 -8.78 -16.32 18.27
N ASP A 370 -9.37 -15.56 17.36
CA ASP A 370 -10.63 -15.94 16.72
C ASP A 370 -10.45 -17.16 15.79
N PRO A 371 -11.51 -17.96 15.57
CA PRO A 371 -11.45 -19.15 14.71
C PRO A 371 -10.90 -18.85 13.31
N GLY A 372 -9.82 -19.54 12.94
CA GLY A 372 -9.16 -19.35 11.65
C GLY A 372 -7.84 -20.12 11.54
N PRO A 373 -7.13 -20.00 10.41
CA PRO A 373 -5.87 -20.68 10.19
C PRO A 373 -4.72 -20.02 10.97
N GLY A 374 -4.54 -20.44 12.22
CA GLY A 374 -3.38 -20.12 13.06
C GLY A 374 -3.08 -18.63 13.24
N THR A 375 -1.85 -18.31 13.62
CA THR A 375 -1.35 -16.96 13.91
C THR A 375 -0.62 -16.33 12.72
N ILE A 376 -0.96 -16.72 11.49
CA ILE A 376 -0.26 -16.31 10.26
C ILE A 376 -0.99 -15.13 9.61
N LEU A 377 -0.26 -14.08 9.20
CA LEU A 377 -0.81 -12.93 8.50
C LEU A 377 -0.51 -12.96 6.98
N PRO A 378 -1.39 -12.39 6.14
CA PRO A 378 -2.74 -11.90 6.47
C PRO A 378 -3.70 -13.03 6.86
N ARG A 379 -4.57 -12.78 7.83
CA ARG A 379 -5.59 -13.75 8.27
C ARG A 379 -6.87 -13.58 7.45
N PRO A 380 -7.51 -14.68 7.02
CA PRO A 380 -8.81 -14.62 6.34
C PRO A 380 -9.93 -14.17 7.29
N PRO A 381 -11.09 -13.78 6.75
CA PRO A 381 -12.27 -13.54 7.55
C PRO A 381 -12.72 -14.81 8.30
N LEU A 382 -13.58 -14.61 9.30
CA LEU A 382 -14.30 -15.73 9.92
C LEU A 382 -15.04 -16.53 8.85
N ALA A 383 -14.98 -17.85 8.94
CA ALA A 383 -15.58 -18.74 7.96
C ALA A 383 -17.09 -18.51 7.83
N GLU A 384 -17.59 -18.64 6.60
CA GLU A 384 -18.98 -18.26 6.28
C GLU A 384 -20.03 -18.99 7.11
N HIS A 385 -19.80 -20.28 7.39
CA HIS A 385 -20.70 -21.08 8.22
C HIS A 385 -20.81 -20.58 9.66
N ILE A 386 -19.88 -19.75 10.14
CA ILE A 386 -19.92 -19.11 11.47
C ILE A 386 -20.81 -17.87 11.43
N THR A 387 -20.77 -17.13 10.32
CA THR A 387 -21.33 -15.78 10.21
C THR A 387 -22.62 -15.71 9.38
N GLU A 388 -23.05 -16.81 8.76
CA GLU A 388 -24.22 -16.86 7.87
C GLU A 388 -25.52 -16.37 8.53
N GLU A 389 -25.83 -16.85 9.75
CA GLU A 389 -27.04 -16.45 10.48
C GLU A 389 -27.00 -14.96 10.84
N PHE A 390 -25.83 -14.45 11.25
CA PHE A 390 -25.65 -13.03 11.53
C PHE A 390 -25.89 -12.17 10.29
N ARG A 391 -25.25 -12.52 9.16
CA ARG A 391 -25.35 -11.76 7.90
C ARG A 391 -26.78 -11.73 7.33
N GLN A 392 -27.57 -12.79 7.54
CA GLN A 392 -28.98 -12.81 7.15
C GLN A 392 -29.82 -11.83 7.98
N ARG A 393 -29.48 -11.67 9.27
CA ARG A 393 -30.21 -10.80 10.19
C ARG A 393 -29.77 -9.34 10.13
N VAL A 394 -28.49 -9.11 9.87
CA VAL A 394 -27.85 -7.79 9.77
C VAL A 394 -27.20 -7.69 8.37
N PRO A 395 -27.97 -7.34 7.33
CA PRO A 395 -27.51 -7.43 5.94
C PRO A 395 -26.40 -6.44 5.60
N TYR A 396 -26.31 -5.31 6.32
CA TYR A 396 -25.24 -4.33 6.15
C TYR A 396 -24.00 -4.68 6.97
N SER A 397 -23.62 -5.96 7.00
CA SER A 397 -22.43 -6.45 7.69
C SER A 397 -21.42 -7.10 6.75
N VAL A 398 -20.13 -6.88 7.03
CA VAL A 398 -18.99 -7.43 6.28
C VAL A 398 -17.99 -8.02 7.27
N PHE A 399 -17.72 -9.32 7.15
CA PHE A 399 -16.61 -9.97 7.86
C PHE A 399 -15.41 -9.98 6.92
N THR A 400 -14.34 -9.29 7.30
CA THR A 400 -13.17 -9.05 6.44
C THR A 400 -11.90 -9.70 7.02
N THR A 401 -10.77 -9.55 6.33
CA THR A 401 -9.47 -10.09 6.74
C THR A 401 -8.84 -9.26 7.88
N ASN A 402 -7.77 -9.78 8.47
CA ASN A 402 -6.88 -9.00 9.31
C ASN A 402 -5.44 -9.06 8.75
N PRO A 403 -4.83 -7.94 8.31
CA PRO A 403 -5.40 -6.59 8.25
C PRO A 403 -6.48 -6.44 7.16
N CYS A 404 -7.16 -5.30 7.11
CA CYS A 404 -8.05 -4.88 6.02
C CYS A 404 -7.80 -3.40 5.67
N ARG A 405 -8.45 -2.90 4.61
CA ARG A 405 -8.38 -1.50 4.16
C ARG A 405 -9.76 -0.91 3.94
#